data_AF-A0A3N5PIK1-F1
#
_entry.id   AF-A0A3N5PIK1-F1
#
_cell.length_a   1.000
_cell.length_b   1.000
_cell.length_c   1.000
_cell.angle_alpha   90.00
_cell.angle_beta   90.00
_cell.angle_gamma   90.00
#
_symmetry.space_group_name_H-M   'P 1'
#
loop_
_entity.id
_entity.type
_entity.pdbx_description
1 polymer ?
#
loop_
_entity_poly.entity_id
_entity_poly.type
_entity_poly.pdbx_seq_one_letter_code
_entity_poly.pdbx_strand_id
1 'polypeptide(L)'
;MKTKEFFVLFFFFIALISSNLYPQNSGEIIFSSKLIDPAKPVNLSANFNSGDNIYSVAFLPNTIAALSKNQNAKYVDVEIFLYELKPPLYDYQQPFEEQIDFSNLKVSGDALSNKFLMIDIVPTTESITAYGDKNLSYEKFGKEFYGPVKYAQALGKLSPGEHTIIVRISINYENVAEGKFKVKGNNFPLYNDMAGVLNESADNFKYKDAGFPTAAMNDNKLEAEMIAALKNSQTYKERINGQVIKLVIIDPDWMIRRNEITGIILHRYIRATAAVKNADGTCTVWQLITFQQDYIGNKFDKTKFDGVGDPYKIPCENVGK
;
A
#
# COMPACT_ATOMS: atom_id res chain seq x y z
N MET A 1 32.86 -42.61 64.63
CA MET A 1 31.44 -42.88 64.27
C MET A 1 30.64 -41.60 64.50
N LYS A 2 30.37 -40.84 63.44
CA LYS A 2 29.33 -39.80 63.33
C LYS A 2 29.39 -39.24 61.91
N THR A 3 28.54 -39.80 61.06
CA THR A 3 28.23 -39.35 59.71
C THR A 3 27.54 -37.97 59.79
N LYS A 4 27.99 -37.02 58.96
CA LYS A 4 27.23 -35.82 58.65
C LYS A 4 27.06 -35.75 57.14
N GLU A 5 25.82 -35.98 56.74
CA GLU A 5 25.28 -35.63 55.43
C GLU A 5 25.41 -34.12 55.24
N PHE A 6 25.81 -33.68 54.04
CA PHE A 6 25.56 -32.32 53.59
C PHE A 6 25.17 -32.32 52.12
N PHE A 7 23.86 -32.20 51.94
CA PHE A 7 23.09 -31.60 50.85
C PHE A 7 23.87 -31.07 49.64
N VAL A 8 23.59 -31.68 48.49
CA VAL A 8 23.82 -31.14 47.15
C VAL A 8 22.81 -30.01 46.92
N LEU A 9 23.28 -28.77 46.85
CA LEU A 9 22.47 -27.62 46.45
C LEU A 9 22.61 -27.44 44.92
N PHE A 10 21.64 -27.97 44.18
CA PHE A 10 21.53 -27.80 42.73
C PHE A 10 20.92 -26.42 42.44
N PHE A 11 21.76 -25.42 42.15
CA PHE A 11 21.31 -24.11 41.67
C PHE A 11 20.83 -24.24 40.21
N PHE A 12 19.53 -24.50 40.02
CA PHE A 12 18.87 -24.27 38.74
C PHE A 12 18.71 -22.76 38.54
N PHE A 13 19.66 -22.16 37.82
CA PHE A 13 19.52 -20.79 37.31
C PHE A 13 18.58 -20.85 36.10
N ILE A 14 17.27 -20.87 36.34
CA ILE A 14 16.27 -20.59 35.30
C ILE A 14 16.33 -19.08 35.07
N ALA A 15 17.12 -18.67 34.08
CA ALA A 15 16.99 -17.36 33.48
C ALA A 15 15.61 -17.30 32.78
N LEU A 16 14.59 -16.91 33.55
CA LEU A 16 13.36 -16.36 33.01
C LEU A 16 13.76 -15.13 32.20
N ILE A 17 13.99 -15.32 30.91
CA ILE A 17 13.85 -14.25 29.93
C ILE A 17 12.36 -13.91 29.99
N SER A 18 12.02 -12.98 30.87
CA SER A 18 10.80 -12.20 30.79
C SER A 18 10.86 -11.49 29.44
N SER A 19 10.36 -12.15 28.40
CA SER A 19 9.85 -11.43 27.25
C SER A 19 8.87 -10.41 27.82
N ASN A 20 9.22 -9.13 27.73
CA ASN A 20 8.33 -8.02 28.03
C ASN A 20 7.13 -8.14 27.07
N LEU A 21 6.16 -8.98 27.43
CA LEU A 21 4.82 -8.94 26.89
C LEU A 21 4.23 -7.68 27.49
N TYR A 22 4.40 -6.55 26.79
CA TYR A 22 3.61 -5.36 27.09
C TYR A 22 2.14 -5.79 27.07
N PRO A 23 1.40 -5.67 28.20
CA PRO A 23 -0.03 -5.92 28.18
C PRO A 23 -0.66 -4.87 27.26
N GLN A 24 -1.11 -5.32 26.09
CA GLN A 24 -1.80 -4.49 25.11
C GLN A 24 -3.18 -4.16 25.67
N ASN A 25 -3.39 -2.92 26.11
CA ASN A 25 -4.67 -2.54 26.67
C ASN A 25 -5.67 -2.34 25.54
N SER A 26 -6.85 -2.94 25.70
CA SER A 26 -7.99 -2.68 24.83
C SER A 26 -8.32 -1.18 24.81
N GLY A 27 -8.41 -0.60 23.62
CA GLY A 27 -8.69 0.82 23.40
C GLY A 27 -7.47 1.72 23.36
N GLU A 28 -6.26 1.16 23.39
CA GLU A 28 -5.01 1.91 23.33
C GLU A 28 -4.48 2.00 21.89
N ILE A 29 -3.91 3.14 21.53
CA ILE A 29 -3.05 3.29 20.35
C ILE A 29 -1.60 3.45 20.80
N ILE A 30 -0.75 2.55 20.33
CA ILE A 30 0.70 2.57 20.59
C ILE A 30 1.45 3.12 19.38
N PHE A 31 2.61 3.72 19.62
CA PHE A 31 3.41 4.38 18.60
C PHE A 31 4.86 3.88 18.60
N SER A 32 5.54 3.99 17.46
CA SER A 32 6.97 3.67 17.30
C SER A 32 7.57 4.44 16.13
N SER A 33 8.89 4.60 16.14
CA SER A 33 9.64 5.11 14.98
C SER A 33 9.95 4.03 13.94
N LYS A 34 9.50 2.80 14.16
CA LYS A 34 9.66 1.64 13.27
C LYS A 34 8.32 0.91 13.13
N LEU A 35 8.20 0.10 12.08
CA LEU A 35 7.03 -0.77 11.87
C LEU A 35 6.81 -1.65 13.10
N ILE A 36 5.56 -1.69 13.56
CA ILE A 36 5.13 -2.44 14.75
C ILE A 36 4.56 -3.79 14.30
N ASP A 37 5.01 -4.88 14.91
CA ASP A 37 4.33 -6.17 14.86
C ASP A 37 3.22 -6.18 15.94
N PRO A 38 1.92 -6.22 15.57
CA PRO A 38 0.83 -6.21 16.54
C PRO A 38 0.84 -7.42 17.48
N ALA A 39 1.41 -8.55 17.08
CA ALA A 39 1.49 -9.73 17.93
C ALA A 39 2.62 -9.61 18.97
N LYS A 40 3.67 -8.82 18.66
CA LYS A 40 4.86 -8.65 19.50
C LYS A 40 5.39 -7.21 19.40
N PRO A 41 4.66 -6.23 19.96
CA PRO A 41 5.06 -4.83 19.88
C PRO A 41 6.37 -4.61 20.62
N VAL A 42 7.35 -4.03 19.94
CA VAL A 42 8.69 -3.72 20.45
C VAL A 42 9.12 -2.33 19.97
N ASN A 43 10.11 -1.73 20.64
CA ASN A 43 10.65 -0.41 20.29
C ASN A 43 9.59 0.71 20.28
N LEU A 44 8.65 0.67 21.22
CA LEU A 44 7.60 1.67 21.33
C LEU A 44 8.16 3.01 21.79
N SER A 45 7.64 4.09 21.24
CA SER A 45 7.95 5.46 21.67
C SER A 45 6.71 6.33 21.54
N ALA A 46 6.47 7.17 22.54
CA ALA A 46 5.49 8.24 22.48
C ALA A 46 6.15 9.62 22.34
N ASN A 47 7.45 9.68 22.05
CA ASN A 47 8.20 10.93 21.89
C ASN A 47 9.00 10.90 20.59
N PHE A 48 8.85 11.95 19.79
CA PHE A 48 9.40 12.07 18.45
C PHE A 48 9.98 13.48 18.24
N ASN A 49 10.86 13.62 17.26
CA ASN A 49 11.32 14.89 16.75
C ASN A 49 10.60 15.22 15.42
N SER A 50 10.58 16.50 15.03
CA SER A 50 10.07 16.92 13.73
C SER A 50 10.87 16.24 12.60
N GLY A 51 10.18 15.53 11.70
CA GLY A 51 10.77 14.75 10.61
C GLY A 51 11.02 13.27 10.95
N ASP A 52 10.72 12.82 12.17
CA ASP A 52 10.78 11.40 12.51
C ASP A 52 9.63 10.63 11.83
N ASN A 53 9.89 9.37 11.48
CA ASN A 53 8.82 8.46 11.07
C ASN A 53 7.98 8.06 12.28
N ILE A 54 6.67 7.91 12.08
CA ILE A 54 5.71 7.57 13.13
C ILE A 54 4.76 6.49 12.61
N TYR A 55 4.90 5.30 13.21
CA TYR A 55 4.01 4.16 13.01
C TYR A 55 3.09 4.03 14.21
N SER A 56 1.87 3.55 14.01
CA SER A 56 0.97 3.25 15.12
C SER A 56 0.12 2.01 14.89
N VAL A 57 -0.28 1.41 16.01
CA VAL A 57 -1.22 0.28 16.03
C VAL A 57 -2.24 0.56 17.11
N ALA A 58 -3.50 0.46 16.74
CA ALA A 58 -4.60 0.53 17.67
C ALA A 58 -5.04 -0.87 18.07
N PHE A 59 -5.10 -1.13 19.37
CA PHE A 59 -5.70 -2.35 19.92
C PHE A 59 -7.15 -2.07 20.28
N LEU A 60 -8.05 -2.80 19.65
CA LEU A 60 -9.48 -2.55 19.70
C LEU A 60 -10.17 -3.44 20.74
N PRO A 61 -11.23 -2.95 21.40
CA PRO A 61 -11.99 -3.73 22.38
C PRO A 61 -12.69 -4.96 21.79
N ASN A 62 -12.98 -4.93 20.49
CA ASN A 62 -13.57 -6.04 19.77
C ASN A 62 -13.07 -6.05 18.32
N THR A 63 -13.52 -7.02 17.53
CA THR A 63 -13.25 -7.06 16.09
C THR A 63 -13.89 -5.86 15.39
N ILE A 64 -13.28 -5.41 14.29
CA ILE A 64 -13.80 -4.28 13.50
C ILE A 64 -15.25 -4.53 13.04
N ALA A 65 -15.57 -5.76 12.60
CA ALA A 65 -16.94 -6.16 12.23
C ALA A 65 -17.93 -6.10 13.41
N ALA A 66 -17.49 -6.44 14.63
CA ALA A 66 -18.36 -6.34 15.80
C ALA A 66 -18.59 -4.87 16.22
N LEU A 67 -17.56 -4.03 16.10
CA LEU A 67 -17.63 -2.61 16.44
C LEU A 67 -18.52 -1.81 15.46
N SER A 68 -18.61 -2.23 14.20
CA SER A 68 -19.51 -1.60 13.22
C SER A 68 -21.00 -1.82 13.50
N LYS A 69 -21.35 -2.69 14.46
CA LYS A 69 -22.72 -3.15 14.75
C LYS A 69 -23.40 -3.81 13.52
N ASN A 70 -22.62 -4.19 12.51
CA ASN A 70 -23.09 -4.88 11.31
C ASN A 70 -22.15 -6.04 10.94
N GLN A 71 -22.50 -7.24 11.40
CA GLN A 71 -21.68 -8.44 11.19
C GLN A 71 -21.62 -8.92 9.73
N ASN A 72 -22.52 -8.43 8.86
CA ASN A 72 -22.57 -8.79 7.44
C ASN A 72 -21.97 -7.68 6.54
N ALA A 73 -21.33 -6.67 7.12
CA ALA A 73 -20.74 -5.59 6.37
C ALA A 73 -19.59 -6.11 5.48
N LYS A 74 -19.65 -5.80 4.18
CA LYS A 74 -18.55 -6.12 3.24
C LYS A 74 -17.29 -5.30 3.53
N TYR A 75 -17.50 -4.10 4.08
CA TYR A 75 -16.46 -3.22 4.57
C TYR A 75 -17.01 -2.37 5.72
N VAL A 76 -16.12 -1.82 6.53
CA VAL A 76 -16.42 -0.90 7.63
C VAL A 76 -15.62 0.37 7.41
N ASP A 77 -16.29 1.52 7.45
CA ASP A 77 -15.63 2.82 7.49
C ASP A 77 -15.12 3.07 8.92
N VAL A 78 -13.82 3.32 9.02
CA VAL A 78 -13.12 3.66 10.25
C VAL A 78 -12.68 5.12 10.15
N GLU A 79 -13.15 5.91 11.09
CA GLU A 79 -12.85 7.34 11.19
C GLU A 79 -11.58 7.51 12.04
N ILE A 80 -10.59 8.23 11.50
CA ILE A 80 -9.33 8.49 12.19
C ILE A 80 -9.16 10.00 12.29
N PHE A 81 -9.10 10.49 13.52
CA PHE A 81 -8.95 11.91 13.84
C PHE A 81 -7.57 12.17 14.44
N LEU A 82 -6.94 13.26 14.00
CA LEU A 82 -5.76 13.80 14.63
C LEU A 82 -6.12 15.14 15.28
N TYR A 83 -5.81 15.26 16.56
CA TYR A 83 -5.93 16.51 17.31
C TYR A 83 -4.57 16.95 17.83
N GLU A 84 -4.38 18.26 17.95
CA GLU A 84 -3.34 18.86 18.75
C GLU A 84 -3.94 19.32 20.08
N LEU A 85 -3.31 18.95 21.19
CA LEU A 85 -3.67 19.47 22.50
C LEU A 85 -3.07 20.86 22.68
N LYS A 86 -3.91 21.89 22.62
CA LYS A 86 -3.51 23.28 22.82
C LYS A 86 -3.48 23.62 24.31
N PRO A 87 -2.47 24.38 24.77
CA PRO A 87 -2.50 24.93 26.11
C PRO A 87 -3.71 25.87 26.28
N PRO A 88 -4.19 26.05 27.51
CA PRO A 88 -5.24 27.02 27.77
C PRO A 88 -4.77 28.45 27.43
N LEU A 89 -5.68 29.30 26.97
CA LEU A 89 -5.37 30.71 26.70
C LEU A 89 -5.21 31.51 28.01
N TYR A 90 -5.86 31.06 29.08
CA TYR A 90 -5.83 31.66 30.40
C TYR A 90 -5.71 30.58 31.49
N ASP A 91 -5.09 30.89 32.62
CA ASP A 91 -4.78 29.93 33.69
C ASP A 91 -5.99 29.19 34.30
N TYR A 92 -7.21 29.72 34.12
CA TYR A 92 -8.45 29.10 34.59
C TYR A 92 -9.07 28.11 33.57
N GLN A 93 -8.57 28.08 32.34
CA GLN A 93 -9.06 27.17 31.31
C GLN A 93 -8.29 25.84 31.35
N GLN A 94 -8.95 24.77 30.94
CA GLN A 94 -8.29 23.51 30.66
C GLN A 94 -7.68 23.54 29.25
N PRO A 95 -6.61 22.77 28.98
CA PRO A 95 -6.19 22.48 27.61
C PRO A 95 -7.36 21.99 26.76
N PHE A 96 -7.35 22.31 25.47
CA PHE A 96 -8.40 21.90 24.54
C PHE A 96 -7.82 21.18 23.32
N GLU A 97 -8.64 20.33 22.70
CA GLU A 97 -8.27 19.58 21.51
C GLU A 97 -8.65 20.38 20.25
N GLU A 98 -7.66 20.74 19.44
CA GLU A 98 -7.88 21.31 18.10
C GLU A 98 -7.73 20.20 17.07
N GLN A 99 -8.76 19.90 16.29
CA GLN A 99 -8.66 18.92 15.22
C GLN A 99 -7.76 19.47 14.11
N ILE A 100 -6.66 18.78 13.82
CA ILE A 100 -5.72 19.17 12.77
C ILE A 100 -5.91 18.38 11.49
N ASP A 101 -6.49 17.17 11.58
CA ASP A 101 -6.83 16.37 10.41
C ASP A 101 -7.87 15.28 10.69
N PHE A 102 -8.42 14.73 9.61
CA PHE A 102 -9.38 13.64 9.61
C PHE A 102 -9.24 12.79 8.35
N SER A 103 -9.41 11.47 8.47
CA SER A 103 -9.54 10.60 7.31
C SER A 103 -10.48 9.43 7.57
N ASN A 104 -11.12 8.97 6.49
CA ASN A 104 -11.87 7.71 6.47
C ASN A 104 -10.99 6.61 5.89
N LEU A 105 -10.89 5.51 6.62
CA LEU A 105 -10.27 4.27 6.19
C LEU A 105 -11.35 3.19 5.99
N LYS A 106 -11.46 2.66 4.78
CA LYS A 106 -12.29 1.48 4.52
C LYS A 106 -11.50 0.22 4.87
N VAL A 107 -12.04 -0.57 5.79
CA VAL A 107 -11.51 -1.88 6.18
C VAL A 107 -12.42 -2.97 5.62
N SER A 108 -11.86 -4.01 5.02
CA SER A 108 -12.61 -5.10 4.38
C SER A 108 -11.93 -6.45 4.54
N GLY A 109 -12.57 -7.52 4.06
CA GLY A 109 -11.98 -8.86 4.04
C GLY A 109 -11.59 -9.37 5.43
N ASP A 110 -10.46 -10.08 5.51
CA ASP A 110 -10.01 -10.71 6.75
C ASP A 110 -9.67 -9.70 7.86
N ALA A 111 -9.31 -8.47 7.47
CA ALA A 111 -9.01 -7.40 8.43
C ALA A 111 -10.22 -7.04 9.31
N LEU A 112 -11.44 -7.31 8.86
CA LEU A 112 -12.67 -7.11 9.66
C LEU A 112 -12.70 -7.97 10.94
N SER A 113 -11.98 -9.09 10.95
CA SER A 113 -11.90 -10.00 12.11
C SER A 113 -10.79 -9.62 13.09
N ASN A 114 -9.98 -8.61 12.77
CA ASN A 114 -8.87 -8.20 13.64
C ASN A 114 -9.38 -7.39 14.83
N LYS A 115 -8.74 -7.60 15.99
CA LYS A 115 -8.85 -6.75 17.18
C LYS A 115 -7.73 -5.71 17.25
N PHE A 116 -7.09 -5.44 16.13
CA PHE A 116 -6.12 -4.38 15.99
C PHE A 116 -6.25 -3.75 14.60
N LEU A 117 -5.77 -2.52 14.48
CA LEU A 117 -5.72 -1.81 13.22
C LEU A 117 -4.38 -1.09 13.09
N MET A 118 -3.66 -1.36 12.00
CA MET A 118 -2.46 -0.60 11.64
C MET A 118 -2.88 0.79 11.18
N ILE A 119 -2.30 1.82 11.79
CA ILE A 119 -2.51 3.21 11.39
C ILE A 119 -1.14 3.84 11.20
N ASP A 120 -0.75 3.98 9.95
CA ASP A 120 0.46 4.72 9.64
C ASP A 120 0.18 6.22 9.82
N ILE A 121 1.01 6.93 10.60
CA ILE A 121 0.90 8.38 10.77
C ILE A 121 1.83 9.06 9.76
N VAL A 122 3.14 8.81 9.88
CA VAL A 122 4.16 9.22 8.90
C VAL A 122 5.13 8.05 8.72
N PRO A 123 4.76 7.00 7.97
CA PRO A 123 5.62 5.84 7.79
C PRO A 123 6.75 6.18 6.79
N THR A 124 7.76 5.31 6.72
CA THR A 124 8.64 5.29 5.54
C THR A 124 7.96 4.60 4.36
N THR A 125 8.47 4.83 3.15
CA THR A 125 8.01 4.14 1.95
C THR A 125 8.37 2.65 1.97
N GLU A 126 9.48 2.23 2.58
CA GLU A 126 9.85 0.81 2.61
C GLU A 126 8.94 -0.04 3.50
N SER A 127 8.11 0.57 4.36
CA SER A 127 7.35 -0.17 5.38
C SER A 127 5.96 0.42 5.63
N ILE A 128 5.29 0.91 4.59
CA ILE A 128 3.89 1.37 4.69
C ILE A 128 2.89 0.21 4.60
N THR A 129 1.88 0.26 5.47
CA THR A 129 0.76 -0.68 5.50
C THR A 129 -0.50 -0.08 4.87
N ALA A 130 -0.73 1.22 5.06
CA ALA A 130 -1.94 1.95 4.67
C ALA A 130 -2.33 1.88 3.18
N TYR A 131 -1.37 1.82 2.27
CA TYR A 131 -1.61 1.83 0.81
C TYR A 131 -1.27 0.51 0.12
N GLY A 132 -0.67 -0.43 0.85
CA GLY A 132 -0.19 -1.70 0.31
C GLY A 132 -1.01 -2.92 0.73
N ASP A 133 -1.97 -2.76 1.66
CA ASP A 133 -2.88 -3.82 2.06
C ASP A 133 -4.18 -3.74 1.22
N LYS A 134 -4.52 -4.84 0.54
CA LYS A 134 -5.76 -4.96 -0.26
C LYS A 134 -7.05 -4.80 0.56
N ASN A 135 -6.97 -5.02 1.87
CA ASN A 135 -8.09 -4.94 2.80
C ASN A 135 -8.28 -3.52 3.37
N LEU A 136 -7.32 -2.62 3.14
CA LEU A 136 -7.32 -1.25 3.63
C LEU A 136 -7.38 -0.28 2.44
N SER A 137 -8.29 0.68 2.48
CA SER A 137 -8.40 1.68 1.42
C SER A 137 -8.70 3.05 1.98
N TYR A 138 -7.76 3.97 1.76
CA TYR A 138 -7.99 5.40 1.92
C TYR A 138 -8.58 6.01 0.65
N GLU A 139 -9.32 7.10 0.80
CA GLU A 139 -9.79 7.88 -0.33
C GLU A 139 -8.65 8.64 -1.01
N LYS A 140 -8.85 8.95 -2.30
CA LYS A 140 -7.97 9.81 -3.09
C LYS A 140 -8.80 10.93 -3.67
N PHE A 141 -8.44 12.18 -3.37
CA PHE A 141 -9.12 13.35 -3.93
C PHE A 141 -8.14 14.11 -4.83
N GLY A 142 -8.49 14.21 -6.11
CA GLY A 142 -7.55 14.73 -7.12
C GLY A 142 -6.28 13.88 -7.18
N LYS A 143 -5.13 14.52 -6.92
CA LYS A 143 -3.81 13.87 -6.95
C LYS A 143 -3.34 13.38 -5.58
N GLU A 144 -4.08 13.66 -4.52
CA GLU A 144 -3.64 13.43 -3.14
C GLU A 144 -4.42 12.29 -2.47
N PHE A 145 -3.69 11.41 -1.81
CA PHE A 145 -4.26 10.37 -0.94
C PHE A 145 -4.58 10.90 0.45
N TYR A 146 -5.62 10.35 1.08
CA TYR A 146 -5.93 10.54 2.49
C TYR A 146 -5.08 9.61 3.38
N GLY A 147 -5.24 9.72 4.70
CA GLY A 147 -4.46 8.94 5.66
C GLY A 147 -3.06 9.51 5.82
N PRO A 148 -2.00 8.67 5.79
CA PRO A 148 -0.62 9.09 6.06
C PRO A 148 -0.14 10.36 5.35
N VAL A 149 -0.51 10.54 4.06
CA VAL A 149 -0.18 11.75 3.31
C VAL A 149 -0.77 13.00 3.95
N LYS A 150 -2.06 12.97 4.31
CA LYS A 150 -2.75 14.10 4.94
C LYS A 150 -2.27 14.32 6.37
N TYR A 151 -2.02 13.25 7.13
CA TYR A 151 -1.45 13.34 8.47
C TYR A 151 -0.07 14.02 8.46
N ALA A 152 0.81 13.63 7.54
CA ALA A 152 2.10 14.29 7.36
C ALA A 152 1.94 15.78 6.96
N GLN A 153 1.03 16.11 6.04
CA GLN A 153 0.72 17.52 5.71
C GLN A 153 0.18 18.31 6.92
N ALA A 154 -0.62 17.69 7.78
CA ALA A 154 -1.15 18.32 8.99
C ALA A 154 -0.05 18.59 10.01
N LEU A 155 0.81 17.60 10.28
CA LEU A 155 2.00 17.80 11.13
C LEU A 155 2.96 18.83 10.54
N GLY A 156 3.04 18.94 9.22
CA GLY A 156 3.86 19.92 8.51
C GLY A 156 3.45 21.38 8.72
N LYS A 157 2.27 21.64 9.27
CA LYS A 157 1.73 22.98 9.57
C LYS A 157 1.98 23.41 11.02
N LEU A 158 2.51 22.54 11.86
CA LEU A 158 2.79 22.86 13.26
C LEU A 158 3.90 23.92 13.37
N SER A 159 3.80 24.78 14.37
CA SER A 159 4.84 25.77 14.69
C SER A 159 6.09 25.11 15.29
N PRO A 160 7.25 25.77 15.30
CA PRO A 160 8.37 25.35 16.14
C PRO A 160 7.96 25.22 17.62
N GLY A 161 8.32 24.11 18.27
CA GLY A 161 7.93 23.84 19.66
C GLY A 161 7.79 22.35 19.98
N GLU A 162 7.14 22.07 21.11
CA GLU A 162 6.67 20.74 21.49
C GLU A 162 5.15 20.70 21.37
N HIS A 163 4.64 19.70 20.64
CA HIS A 163 3.22 19.49 20.41
C HIS A 163 2.81 18.11 20.92
N THR A 164 1.66 18.02 21.59
CA THR A 164 1.04 16.73 21.94
C THR A 164 -0.05 16.44 20.93
N ILE A 165 0.10 15.34 20.19
CA ILE A 165 -0.84 14.89 19.19
C ILE A 165 -1.66 13.74 19.77
N ILE A 166 -2.97 13.80 19.55
CA ILE A 166 -3.93 12.78 19.96
C ILE A 166 -4.45 12.13 18.69
N VAL A 167 -4.32 10.81 18.61
CA VAL A 167 -4.92 10.00 17.54
C VAL A 167 -6.13 9.31 18.14
N ARG A 168 -7.28 9.45 17.49
CA ARG A 168 -8.55 8.86 17.94
C ARG A 168 -9.19 8.10 16.79
N ILE A 169 -9.66 6.90 17.10
CA ILE A 169 -10.39 6.06 16.16
C ILE A 169 -11.83 5.99 16.57
N SER A 170 -12.72 6.24 15.61
CA SER A 170 -14.14 6.03 15.76
C SER A 170 -14.63 4.99 14.75
N ILE A 171 -15.49 4.09 15.22
CA ILE A 171 -16.18 3.11 14.37
C ILE A 171 -17.67 3.21 14.72
N ASN A 172 -18.51 3.43 13.71
CA ASN A 172 -19.94 3.66 13.91
C ASN A 172 -20.21 4.75 14.97
N TYR A 173 -19.52 5.89 14.85
CA TYR A 173 -19.62 7.06 15.74
C TYR A 173 -19.24 6.83 17.21
N GLU A 174 -18.66 5.68 17.56
CA GLU A 174 -18.16 5.38 18.90
C GLU A 174 -16.63 5.47 18.91
N ASN A 175 -16.05 6.13 19.91
CA ASN A 175 -14.60 6.14 20.10
C ASN A 175 -14.14 4.77 20.62
N VAL A 176 -13.37 4.05 19.81
CA VAL A 176 -12.96 2.67 20.10
C VAL A 176 -11.50 2.55 20.51
N ALA A 177 -10.65 3.52 20.15
CA ALA A 177 -9.29 3.62 20.64
C ALA A 177 -8.77 5.06 20.62
N GLU A 178 -7.85 5.36 21.53
CA GLU A 178 -7.14 6.63 21.59
C GLU A 178 -5.67 6.40 21.99
N GLY A 179 -4.77 7.21 21.46
CA GLY A 179 -3.40 7.29 21.94
C GLY A 179 -2.82 8.67 21.71
N LYS A 180 -1.73 8.98 22.44
CA LYS A 180 -1.08 10.28 22.42
C LYS A 180 0.41 10.12 22.20
N PHE A 181 0.99 11.00 21.40
CA PHE A 181 2.43 11.14 21.28
C PHE A 181 2.83 12.61 21.31
N LYS A 182 4.10 12.86 21.63
CA LYS A 182 4.73 14.17 21.59
C LYS A 182 5.65 14.26 20.39
N VAL A 183 5.61 15.38 19.68
CA VAL A 183 6.56 15.71 18.63
C VAL A 183 7.17 17.07 18.93
N LYS A 184 8.51 17.14 18.94
CA LYS A 184 9.23 18.39 19.21
C LYS A 184 10.18 18.75 18.09
N GLY A 185 10.39 20.04 17.84
CA GLY A 185 11.39 20.47 16.87
C GLY A 185 11.17 21.89 16.39
N ASN A 186 11.99 22.28 15.43
CA ASN A 186 11.96 23.62 14.85
C ASN A 186 11.68 23.62 13.34
N ASN A 187 11.55 22.46 12.71
CA ASN A 187 11.35 22.34 11.26
C ASN A 187 10.28 21.29 10.92
N PHE A 188 9.03 21.59 11.26
CA PHE A 188 7.87 20.77 10.87
C PHE A 188 7.61 20.71 9.36
N PRO A 189 7.95 21.72 8.52
CA PRO A 189 7.82 21.61 7.08
C PRO A 189 8.49 20.39 6.43
N LEU A 190 9.45 19.73 7.10
CA LEU A 190 9.99 18.42 6.67
C LEU A 190 8.89 17.37 6.43
N TYR A 191 7.81 17.40 7.19
CA TYR A 191 6.69 16.49 7.00
C TYR A 191 5.94 16.73 5.67
N ASN A 192 6.01 17.93 5.09
CA ASN A 192 5.43 18.17 3.76
C ASN A 192 6.24 17.48 2.65
N ASP A 193 7.57 17.46 2.79
CA ASP A 193 8.44 16.73 1.87
C ASP A 193 8.17 15.23 1.96
N MET A 194 8.05 14.70 3.18
CA MET A 194 7.67 13.31 3.43
C MET A 194 6.28 12.99 2.87
N ALA A 195 5.30 13.89 3.02
CA ALA A 195 3.97 13.74 2.44
C ALA A 195 4.02 13.63 0.91
N GLY A 196 4.86 14.44 0.25
CA GLY A 196 5.10 14.36 -1.19
C GLY A 196 5.61 12.97 -1.60
N VAL A 197 6.65 12.49 -0.92
CA VAL A 197 7.24 11.16 -1.16
C VAL A 197 6.22 10.03 -0.92
N LEU A 198 5.43 10.13 0.16
CA LEU A 198 4.36 9.18 0.46
C LEU A 198 3.28 9.16 -0.63
N ASN A 199 2.88 10.34 -1.10
CA ASN A 199 1.83 10.47 -2.11
C ASN A 199 2.26 9.91 -3.47
N GLU A 200 3.51 10.15 -3.87
CA GLU A 200 4.09 9.56 -5.09
C GLU A 200 4.17 8.03 -4.99
N SER A 201 4.49 7.52 -3.79
CA SER A 201 4.66 6.08 -3.56
C SER A 201 3.34 5.34 -3.35
N ALA A 202 2.28 6.01 -2.89
CA ALA A 202 0.98 5.42 -2.60
C ALA A 202 0.38 4.65 -3.79
N ASP A 203 0.47 5.21 -5.00
CA ASP A 203 0.01 4.53 -6.22
C ASP A 203 0.84 3.26 -6.49
N ASN A 204 2.14 3.25 -6.17
CA ASN A 204 3.01 2.10 -6.41
C ASN A 204 2.70 0.93 -5.47
N PHE A 205 2.30 1.20 -4.21
CA PHE A 205 1.99 0.13 -3.25
C PHE A 205 0.79 -0.72 -3.66
N LYS A 206 -0.20 -0.13 -4.33
CA LYS A 206 -1.33 -0.89 -4.89
C LYS A 206 -0.88 -1.98 -5.87
N TYR A 207 0.25 -1.79 -6.52
CA TYR A 207 0.78 -2.69 -7.53
C TYR A 207 2.09 -3.37 -7.10
N LYS A 208 2.49 -3.29 -5.83
CA LYS A 208 3.76 -3.88 -5.35
C LYS A 208 3.86 -5.39 -5.65
N ASP A 209 2.73 -6.07 -5.61
CA ASP A 209 2.60 -7.51 -5.88
C ASP A 209 2.13 -7.80 -7.31
N ALA A 210 1.97 -6.77 -8.15
CA ALA A 210 1.65 -6.98 -9.55
C ALA A 210 2.82 -7.73 -10.22
N GLY A 211 2.48 -8.83 -10.89
CA GLY A 211 3.42 -9.66 -11.63
C GLY A 211 3.33 -9.42 -13.12
N PHE A 212 4.41 -9.70 -13.83
CA PHE A 212 4.39 -9.76 -15.28
C PHE A 212 3.99 -11.18 -15.72
N PRO A 213 3.10 -11.37 -16.72
CA PRO A 213 2.65 -12.70 -17.10
C PRO A 213 3.80 -13.53 -17.69
N THR A 214 3.70 -14.85 -17.51
CA THR A 214 4.58 -15.80 -18.20
C THR A 214 4.18 -15.91 -19.68
N ALA A 215 5.16 -16.12 -20.56
CA ALA A 215 4.91 -16.37 -21.97
C ALA A 215 4.19 -17.72 -22.16
N ALA A 216 3.10 -17.72 -22.92
CA ALA A 216 2.44 -18.94 -23.40
C ALA A 216 3.13 -19.52 -24.65
N MET A 217 3.89 -18.69 -25.36
CA MET A 217 4.67 -19.04 -26.54
C MET A 217 6.00 -18.28 -26.51
N ASN A 218 7.10 -18.96 -26.85
CA ASN A 218 8.40 -18.33 -27.05
C ASN A 218 8.72 -18.29 -28.55
N ASP A 219 8.55 -17.12 -29.18
CA ASP A 219 8.90 -16.88 -30.58
C ASP A 219 9.57 -15.50 -30.70
N ASN A 220 10.90 -15.49 -30.53
CA ASN A 220 11.70 -14.27 -30.53
C ASN A 220 11.55 -13.46 -31.83
N LYS A 221 11.28 -14.13 -32.96
CA LYS A 221 11.11 -13.44 -34.24
C LYS A 221 9.76 -12.73 -34.27
N LEU A 222 8.70 -13.42 -33.91
CA LEU A 222 7.37 -12.84 -33.82
C LEU A 222 7.31 -11.72 -32.78
N GLU A 223 7.96 -11.89 -31.62
CA GLU A 223 8.08 -10.84 -30.61
C GLU A 223 8.77 -9.58 -31.16
N ALA A 224 9.85 -9.73 -31.92
CA ALA A 224 10.52 -8.59 -32.56
C ALA A 224 9.60 -7.89 -33.59
N GLU A 225 8.84 -8.65 -34.37
CA GLU A 225 7.84 -8.12 -35.30
C GLU A 225 6.71 -7.37 -34.55
N MET A 226 6.23 -7.92 -33.44
CA MET A 226 5.23 -7.31 -32.57
C MET A 226 5.73 -5.99 -31.96
N ILE A 227 6.96 -5.96 -31.45
CA ILE A 227 7.57 -4.74 -30.92
C ILE A 227 7.66 -3.67 -32.02
N ALA A 228 8.06 -4.04 -33.24
CA ALA A 228 8.11 -3.11 -34.36
C ALA A 228 6.72 -2.60 -34.75
N ALA A 229 5.73 -3.49 -34.85
CA ALA A 229 4.33 -3.14 -35.16
C ALA A 229 3.72 -2.22 -34.08
N LEU A 230 3.99 -2.52 -32.80
CA LEU A 230 3.57 -1.68 -31.68
C LEU A 230 4.19 -0.29 -31.79
N LYS A 231 5.53 -0.19 -31.93
CA LYS A 231 6.24 1.10 -32.02
C LYS A 231 5.77 1.97 -33.19
N ASN A 232 5.37 1.35 -34.29
CA ASN A 232 4.86 2.04 -35.46
C ASN A 232 3.40 2.52 -35.31
N SER A 233 2.65 1.99 -34.35
CA SER A 233 1.23 2.35 -34.14
C SER A 233 1.06 3.76 -33.60
N GLN A 234 -0.10 4.37 -33.89
CA GLN A 234 -0.42 5.70 -33.35
C GLN A 234 -0.60 5.64 -31.83
N THR A 235 -1.21 4.57 -31.31
CA THR A 235 -1.37 4.33 -29.88
C THR A 235 -0.03 4.36 -29.16
N TYR A 236 1.03 3.79 -29.75
CA TYR A 236 2.34 3.86 -29.13
C TYR A 236 2.91 5.27 -29.12
N LYS A 237 2.82 5.98 -30.25
CA LYS A 237 3.37 7.33 -30.40
C LYS A 237 2.68 8.36 -29.49
N GLU A 238 1.38 8.22 -29.27
CA GLU A 238 0.58 9.20 -28.51
C GLU A 238 0.34 8.81 -27.05
N ARG A 239 0.12 7.52 -26.75
CA ARG A 239 -0.37 7.06 -25.44
C ARG A 239 0.68 6.28 -24.64
N ILE A 240 1.43 5.38 -25.29
CA ILE A 240 2.38 4.49 -24.58
C ILE A 240 3.73 5.19 -24.39
N ASN A 241 4.24 5.82 -25.44
CA ASN A 241 5.41 6.70 -25.51
C ASN A 241 6.51 6.45 -24.45
N GLY A 242 7.16 5.28 -24.50
CA GLY A 242 8.21 4.88 -23.56
C GLY A 242 9.05 3.71 -24.08
N GLN A 243 10.08 3.30 -23.36
CA GLN A 243 10.95 2.19 -23.78
C GLN A 243 10.28 0.84 -23.52
N VAL A 244 9.98 0.06 -24.57
CA VAL A 244 9.57 -1.34 -24.41
C VAL A 244 10.75 -2.13 -23.82
N ILE A 245 10.58 -2.66 -22.62
CA ILE A 245 11.61 -3.42 -21.90
C ILE A 245 11.40 -4.93 -21.97
N LYS A 246 10.16 -5.39 -22.14
CA LYS A 246 9.81 -6.80 -22.32
C LYS A 246 8.49 -6.92 -23.06
N LEU A 247 8.36 -7.93 -23.91
CA LEU A 247 7.09 -8.34 -24.51
C LEU A 247 7.01 -9.87 -24.42
N VAL A 248 5.85 -10.40 -24.04
CA VAL A 248 5.60 -11.85 -24.00
C VAL A 248 4.29 -12.15 -24.71
N ILE A 249 4.28 -13.23 -25.49
CA ILE A 249 3.07 -13.73 -26.14
C ILE A 249 2.26 -14.49 -25.08
N ILE A 250 0.99 -14.12 -24.89
CA ILE A 250 0.12 -14.70 -23.85
C ILE A 250 -0.91 -15.67 -24.40
N ASP A 251 -1.10 -15.70 -25.72
CA ASP A 251 -1.87 -16.74 -26.40
C ASP A 251 -0.95 -17.90 -26.81
N PRO A 252 -1.37 -19.17 -26.66
CA PRO A 252 -0.55 -20.32 -27.00
C PRO A 252 -0.42 -20.56 -28.51
N ASP A 253 -1.32 -20.00 -29.33
CA ASP A 253 -1.30 -20.05 -30.78
C ASP A 253 -2.11 -18.88 -31.38
N TRP A 254 -2.03 -18.71 -32.69
CA TRP A 254 -2.86 -17.79 -33.46
C TRP A 254 -4.33 -18.20 -33.48
N MET A 255 -5.20 -17.23 -33.24
CA MET A 255 -6.65 -17.39 -33.33
C MET A 255 -7.14 -16.96 -34.71
N ILE A 256 -7.83 -17.84 -35.44
CA ILE A 256 -8.37 -17.55 -36.77
C ILE A 256 -9.76 -16.92 -36.64
N ARG A 257 -9.97 -15.77 -37.29
CA ARG A 257 -11.29 -15.15 -37.43
C ARG A 257 -11.82 -15.35 -38.85
N ARG A 258 -13.06 -15.84 -38.94
CA ARG A 258 -13.76 -16.11 -40.20
C ARG A 258 -14.96 -15.20 -40.33
N ASN A 259 -15.39 -14.94 -41.56
CA ASN A 259 -16.69 -14.35 -41.81
C ASN A 259 -17.78 -15.33 -41.33
N GLU A 260 -18.74 -14.84 -40.55
CA GLU A 260 -19.76 -15.67 -39.90
C GLU A 260 -20.68 -16.38 -40.90
N ILE A 261 -20.89 -15.80 -42.09
CA ILE A 261 -21.79 -16.34 -43.11
C ILE A 261 -21.04 -17.23 -44.10
N THR A 262 -19.92 -16.75 -44.64
CA THR A 262 -19.22 -17.44 -45.74
C THR A 262 -18.15 -18.42 -45.26
N GLY A 263 -17.74 -18.35 -43.99
CA GLY A 263 -16.65 -19.16 -43.44
C GLY A 263 -15.25 -18.81 -43.96
N ILE A 264 -15.14 -17.81 -44.85
CA ILE A 264 -13.88 -17.33 -45.42
C ILE A 264 -13.00 -16.78 -44.28
N ILE A 265 -11.72 -17.14 -44.30
CA ILE A 265 -10.73 -16.59 -43.35
C ILE A 265 -10.55 -15.11 -43.64
N LEU A 266 -10.74 -14.27 -42.62
CA LEU A 266 -10.54 -12.82 -42.72
C LEU A 266 -9.12 -12.47 -42.27
N HIS A 267 -8.74 -12.96 -41.10
CA HIS A 267 -7.44 -12.72 -40.49
C HIS A 267 -7.17 -13.75 -39.41
N ARG A 268 -5.95 -13.73 -38.90
CA ARG A 268 -5.62 -14.32 -37.60
C ARG A 268 -5.13 -13.25 -36.64
N TYR A 269 -5.36 -13.44 -35.36
CA TYR A 269 -4.85 -12.56 -34.32
C TYR A 269 -4.17 -13.35 -33.21
N ILE A 270 -3.30 -12.68 -32.47
CA ILE A 270 -2.61 -13.23 -31.31
C ILE A 270 -2.37 -12.08 -30.32
N ARG A 271 -2.41 -12.38 -29.02
CA ARG A 271 -2.23 -11.37 -27.99
C ARG A 271 -0.90 -11.51 -27.27
N ALA A 272 -0.37 -10.35 -26.89
CA ALA A 272 0.83 -10.23 -26.08
C ALA A 272 0.60 -9.26 -24.91
N THR A 273 1.55 -9.24 -24.00
CA THR A 273 1.68 -8.23 -22.95
C THR A 273 3.04 -7.58 -23.06
N ALA A 274 3.10 -6.25 -22.95
CA ALA A 274 4.36 -5.51 -22.97
C ALA A 274 4.56 -4.70 -21.68
N ALA A 275 5.77 -4.75 -21.14
CA ALA A 275 6.22 -3.82 -20.11
C ALA A 275 6.97 -2.66 -20.79
N VAL A 276 6.63 -1.44 -20.36
CA VAL A 276 7.19 -0.20 -20.89
C VAL A 276 7.75 0.62 -19.73
N LYS A 277 9.00 1.06 -19.86
CA LYS A 277 9.63 2.02 -18.95
C LYS A 277 9.37 3.43 -19.46
N ASN A 278 8.71 4.23 -18.64
CA ASN A 278 8.35 5.62 -18.94
C ASN A 278 9.55 6.56 -18.73
N ALA A 279 9.45 7.79 -19.23
CA ALA A 279 10.51 8.80 -19.09
C ALA A 279 10.79 9.19 -17.63
N ASP A 280 9.81 9.08 -16.75
CA ASP A 280 9.96 9.30 -15.29
C ASP A 280 10.62 8.11 -14.57
N GLY A 281 10.99 7.06 -15.30
CA GLY A 281 11.63 5.86 -14.77
C GLY A 281 10.65 4.79 -14.27
N THR A 282 9.35 5.06 -14.19
CA THR A 282 8.33 4.10 -13.77
C THR A 282 8.05 3.04 -14.84
N CYS A 283 7.50 1.89 -14.45
CA CYS A 283 7.12 0.82 -15.37
C CYS A 283 5.60 0.63 -15.44
N THR A 284 5.09 0.51 -16.67
CA THR A 284 3.69 0.27 -16.99
C THR A 284 3.55 -1.01 -17.80
N VAL A 285 2.63 -1.88 -17.40
CA VAL A 285 2.24 -3.05 -18.19
C VAL A 285 1.03 -2.71 -19.06
N TRP A 286 1.19 -2.96 -20.35
CA TRP A 286 0.15 -2.90 -21.36
C TRP A 286 -0.28 -4.33 -21.69
N GLN A 287 -1.43 -4.71 -21.15
CA GLN A 287 -1.98 -6.06 -21.28
C GLN A 287 -2.91 -6.17 -22.49
N LEU A 288 -3.10 -7.41 -22.94
CA LEU A 288 -4.03 -7.75 -24.04
C LEU A 288 -3.74 -6.91 -25.30
N ILE A 289 -2.47 -6.75 -25.65
CA ILE A 289 -2.08 -6.13 -26.92
C ILE A 289 -2.40 -7.11 -28.03
N THR A 290 -3.36 -6.77 -28.88
CA THR A 290 -3.76 -7.60 -30.02
C THR A 290 -2.94 -7.25 -31.24
N PHE A 291 -2.35 -8.27 -31.84
CA PHE A 291 -1.71 -8.21 -33.14
C PHE A 291 -2.49 -9.05 -34.14
N GLN A 292 -2.57 -8.58 -35.38
CA GLN A 292 -3.34 -9.22 -36.44
C GLN A 292 -2.47 -9.44 -37.68
N GLN A 293 -2.81 -10.46 -38.47
CA GLN A 293 -2.35 -10.64 -39.84
C GLN A 293 -3.56 -10.93 -40.74
N ASP A 294 -3.78 -10.08 -41.73
CA ASP A 294 -4.88 -10.24 -42.69
C ASP A 294 -4.62 -11.44 -43.60
N TYR A 295 -5.67 -12.16 -43.97
CA TYR A 295 -5.57 -13.26 -44.92
C TYR A 295 -5.83 -12.76 -46.34
N ILE A 296 -4.79 -12.78 -47.19
CA ILE A 296 -4.84 -12.23 -48.55
C ILE A 296 -4.50 -13.35 -49.54
N GLY A 297 -5.52 -13.81 -50.26
CA GLY A 297 -5.42 -14.91 -51.23
C GLY A 297 -5.20 -16.25 -50.54
N ASN A 298 -3.94 -16.62 -50.33
CA ASN A 298 -3.52 -17.91 -49.77
C ASN A 298 -2.47 -17.79 -48.66
N LYS A 299 -2.23 -16.59 -48.12
CA LYS A 299 -1.22 -16.33 -47.09
C LYS A 299 -1.69 -15.28 -46.10
N PHE A 300 -1.11 -15.30 -44.91
CA PHE A 300 -1.22 -14.23 -43.94
C PHE A 300 -0.21 -13.13 -44.25
N ASP A 301 -0.64 -11.88 -44.17
CA ASP A 301 0.21 -10.70 -44.38
C ASP A 301 1.08 -10.40 -43.14
N LYS A 302 1.82 -9.29 -43.17
CA LYS A 302 2.65 -8.83 -42.06
C LYS A 302 1.85 -8.56 -40.80
N THR A 303 2.48 -8.80 -39.66
CA THR A 303 1.97 -8.49 -38.32
C THR A 303 1.68 -6.98 -38.21
N LYS A 304 0.46 -6.63 -37.82
CA LYS A 304 0.05 -5.25 -37.51
C LYS A 304 -0.52 -5.16 -36.10
N PHE A 305 -0.37 -3.99 -35.49
CA PHE A 305 -1.05 -3.65 -34.25
C PHE A 305 -2.55 -3.46 -34.52
N ASP A 306 -3.40 -4.03 -33.66
CA ASP A 306 -4.86 -3.92 -33.75
C ASP A 306 -5.47 -3.19 -32.55
N GLY A 307 -4.98 -3.45 -31.33
CA GLY A 307 -5.49 -2.79 -30.13
C GLY A 307 -4.72 -3.15 -28.87
N VAL A 308 -5.09 -2.50 -27.76
CA VAL A 308 -4.51 -2.74 -26.43
C VAL A 308 -5.54 -2.51 -25.33
N GLY A 309 -5.48 -3.32 -24.27
CA GLY A 309 -6.31 -3.15 -23.07
C GLY A 309 -5.80 -2.04 -22.14
N ASP A 310 -6.46 -1.91 -20.98
CA ASP A 310 -6.09 -0.89 -19.99
C ASP A 310 -4.77 -1.22 -19.29
N PRO A 311 -3.88 -0.24 -19.14
CA PRO A 311 -2.60 -0.46 -18.51
C PRO A 311 -2.70 -0.52 -16.99
N TYR A 312 -1.70 -1.11 -16.35
CA TYR A 312 -1.48 -1.01 -14.91
C TYR A 312 0.00 -0.75 -14.61
N LYS A 313 0.29 -0.08 -13.49
CA LYS A 313 1.67 0.15 -13.04
C LYS A 313 2.24 -1.14 -12.44
N ILE A 314 3.56 -1.30 -12.49
CA ILE A 314 4.28 -2.41 -11.85
C ILE A 314 5.64 -1.92 -11.35
N PRO A 315 6.16 -2.43 -10.22
CA PRO A 315 7.58 -2.26 -9.90
C PRO A 315 8.45 -2.81 -11.03
N CYS A 316 9.43 -2.03 -11.50
CA CYS A 316 10.24 -2.41 -12.66
C CYS A 316 11.00 -3.74 -12.43
N GLU A 317 11.40 -4.01 -11.20
CA GLU A 317 12.05 -5.25 -10.75
C GLU A 317 11.15 -6.49 -10.87
N ASN A 318 9.83 -6.33 -10.96
CA ASN A 318 8.89 -7.45 -11.12
C ASN A 318 8.70 -7.85 -12.60
N VAL A 319 9.23 -7.09 -13.57
CA VAL A 319 9.10 -7.41 -15.01
C VAL A 319 9.95 -8.63 -15.39
N GLY A 320 11.09 -8.81 -14.72
CA GLY A 320 12.05 -9.88 -14.99
C GLY A 320 11.87 -11.14 -14.14
N LYS A 321 10.97 -11.12 -13.15
CA LYS A 321 10.60 -12.29 -12.35
C LYS A 321 9.68 -13.22 -13.14
#